data_AF-A0A6N9Q860-F1
#
_entry.id   AF-A0A6N9Q860-F1
#
_cell.length_a   1.000
_cell.length_b   1.000
_cell.length_c   1.000
_cell.angle_alpha   90.00
_cell.angle_beta   90.00
_cell.angle_gamma   90.00
#
_symmetry.space_group_name_H-M   'P 1'
#
loop_
_entity.id
_entity.type
_entity.pdbx_description
1 polymer ?
#
loop_
_entity_poly.entity_id
_entity_poly.type
_entity_poly.pdbx_seq_one_letter_code
_entity_poly.pdbx_strand_id
1 'polypeptide(L)'
;MEVGFNISIHKYSEDYIKKTLSQYKEVDSMIVIEHPIIHMYAKKDTYDECGELNGYVDSLFCEYHFYDLTKLQLFKSRRFHDGLWFGEGVKPTNVRLFKDGSTLIQLRGKFGIMIGTSVHLELFQD
;
A
#
# COMPACT_ATOMS: atom_id res chain seq x y z
N MET A 1 -12.62 -11.73 13.03
CA MET A 1 -12.01 -10.78 13.99
C MET A 1 -11.86 -9.46 13.23
N GLU A 2 -12.60 -8.41 13.61
CA GLU A 2 -12.40 -7.10 13.00
C GLU A 2 -11.08 -6.51 13.52
N VAL A 3 -10.03 -6.56 12.71
CA VAL A 3 -8.79 -5.85 13.03
C VAL A 3 -8.98 -4.40 12.63
N GLY A 4 -9.75 -3.67 13.43
CA GLY A 4 -10.06 -2.26 13.23
C GLY A 4 -9.97 -1.52 14.55
N PHE A 5 -8.77 -1.05 14.91
CA PHE A 5 -8.63 -0.14 16.03
C PHE A 5 -9.25 1.20 15.64
N ASN A 6 -10.49 1.46 16.07
CA ASN A 6 -11.14 2.74 15.86
C ASN A 6 -10.62 3.76 16.88
N ILE A 7 -9.40 4.25 16.67
CA ILE A 7 -8.82 5.32 17.49
C ILE A 7 -9.32 6.64 16.92
N SER A 8 -10.02 7.42 17.76
CA SER A 8 -10.44 8.77 17.39
C SER A 8 -9.23 9.61 16.97
N ILE A 9 -9.31 10.18 15.76
CA ILE A 9 -8.33 11.09 15.21
C ILE A 9 -8.79 12.53 15.41
N HIS A 10 -7.84 13.41 15.75
CA HIS A 10 -8.15 14.81 15.96
C HIS A 10 -8.61 15.45 14.65
N LYS A 11 -9.59 16.37 14.70
CA LYS A 11 -10.17 17.01 13.51
C LYS A 11 -9.14 17.67 12.59
N TYR A 12 -8.18 18.39 13.16
CA TYR A 12 -7.03 18.93 12.41
C TYR A 12 -6.25 17.88 11.62
N SER A 13 -6.04 16.68 12.19
CA SER A 13 -5.36 15.59 11.48
C SER A 13 -6.21 15.07 10.32
N GLU A 14 -7.53 14.93 10.50
CA GLU A 14 -8.43 14.57 9.40
C GLU A 14 -8.38 15.58 8.25
N ASP A 15 -8.48 16.87 8.57
CA ASP A 15 -8.55 17.92 7.58
C ASP A 15 -7.23 18.04 6.83
N TYR A 16 -6.09 17.89 7.54
CA TYR A 16 -4.77 17.79 6.92
C TYR A 16 -4.68 16.59 5.97
N ILE A 17 -5.04 15.38 6.42
CA ILE A 17 -4.99 14.17 5.60
C ILE A 17 -5.87 14.32 4.36
N LYS A 18 -7.11 14.78 4.51
CA LYS A 18 -8.03 15.01 3.39
C LYS A 18 -7.45 15.98 2.37
N LYS A 19 -6.90 17.12 2.83
CA LYS A 19 -6.27 18.13 1.97
C LYS A 19 -5.01 17.62 1.26
N THR A 20 -4.20 16.81 1.93
CA THR A 20 -3.00 16.22 1.33
C THR A 20 -3.38 15.19 0.27
N LEU A 21 -4.30 14.27 0.58
CA LEU A 21 -4.70 13.20 -0.32
C LEU A 21 -5.53 13.69 -1.51
N SER A 22 -6.29 14.80 -1.37
CA SER A 22 -7.07 15.37 -2.47
C SER A 22 -6.23 15.95 -3.61
N GLN A 23 -4.92 16.10 -3.43
CA GLN A 23 -4.02 16.58 -4.47
C GLN A 23 -3.66 15.50 -5.49
N TYR A 24 -3.90 14.23 -5.16
CA TYR A 24 -3.56 13.11 -6.04
C TYR A 24 -4.70 12.82 -7.00
N LYS A 25 -4.36 12.65 -8.28
CA LYS A 25 -5.30 12.16 -9.29
C LYS A 25 -5.27 10.64 -9.32
N GLU A 26 -6.43 10.02 -9.11
CA GLU A 26 -6.56 8.56 -9.24
C GLU A 26 -6.36 8.13 -10.71
N VAL A 27 -5.56 7.08 -10.92
CA VAL A 27 -5.28 6.48 -12.22
C VAL A 27 -5.60 4.98 -12.20
N ASP A 28 -6.02 4.45 -13.35
CA ASP A 28 -6.44 3.05 -13.47
C ASP A 28 -5.29 2.04 -13.47
N SER A 29 -4.09 2.47 -13.85
CA SER A 29 -2.91 1.63 -13.92
C SER A 29 -1.64 2.44 -13.65
N MET A 30 -0.64 1.76 -13.11
CA MET A 30 0.67 2.34 -12.83
C MET A 30 1.71 1.23 -12.92
N ILE A 31 2.58 1.32 -13.92
CA ILE A 31 3.66 0.35 -14.16
C ILE A 31 5.01 0.85 -13.64
N VAL A 32 5.15 2.17 -13.50
CA VAL A 32 6.35 2.83 -12.99
C VAL A 32 5.92 3.95 -12.05
N ILE A 33 6.57 4.05 -10.91
CA ILE A 33 6.28 5.02 -9.86
C ILE A 33 7.55 5.69 -9.35
N GLU A 34 7.47 6.97 -9.02
CA GLU A 34 8.61 7.75 -8.55
C GLU A 34 8.42 8.27 -7.11
N HIS A 35 9.47 8.12 -6.30
CA HIS A 35 9.52 8.45 -4.88
C HIS A 35 8.27 8.02 -4.10
N PRO A 36 7.84 6.75 -4.22
CA PRO A 36 6.49 6.40 -3.85
C PRO A 36 6.25 6.38 -2.34
N ILE A 37 5.00 6.66 -1.99
CA ILE A 37 4.40 6.23 -0.74
C ILE A 37 3.46 5.07 -1.04
N ILE A 38 3.58 3.98 -0.29
CA ILE A 38 2.75 2.79 -0.41
C ILE A 38 1.97 2.66 0.89
N HIS A 39 0.65 2.70 0.81
CA HIS A 39 -0.24 2.56 1.96
C HIS A 39 -1.00 1.24 1.83
N MET A 40 -0.83 0.37 2.83
CA MET A 40 -1.37 -0.97 2.89
C MET A 40 -2.47 -1.05 3.94
N TYR A 41 -3.63 -1.53 3.54
CA TYR A 41 -4.78 -1.73 4.41
C TYR A 41 -5.12 -3.21 4.46
N ALA A 42 -4.92 -3.88 5.60
CA ALA A 42 -5.40 -5.24 5.77
C ALA A 42 -6.94 -5.29 5.63
N LYS A 43 -7.45 -6.23 4.83
CA LYS A 43 -8.89 -6.34 4.55
C LYS A 43 -9.47 -7.67 5.00
N LYS A 44 -8.75 -8.78 4.83
CA LYS A 44 -9.21 -10.12 5.22
C LYS A 44 -8.06 -11.09 5.45
N ASP A 45 -8.38 -12.20 6.10
CA ASP A 45 -7.49 -13.35 6.27
C ASP A 45 -7.20 -14.04 4.92
N THR A 46 -6.11 -14.80 4.84
CA THR A 46 -5.80 -15.67 3.69
C THR A 46 -6.53 -17.00 3.76
N TYR A 47 -7.06 -17.39 4.92
CA TYR A 47 -8.05 -18.46 5.04
C TYR A 47 -9.45 -17.96 4.72
N ASP A 48 -10.25 -18.80 4.04
CA ASP A 48 -11.67 -18.54 3.84
C ASP A 48 -12.55 -19.17 4.94
N GLU A 49 -13.87 -19.04 4.80
CA GLU A 49 -14.85 -19.57 5.77
C GLU A 49 -14.85 -21.09 5.87
N CYS A 50 -14.33 -21.80 4.87
CA CYS A 50 -14.18 -23.25 4.83
C CYS A 50 -12.83 -23.71 5.40
N GLY A 51 -11.91 -22.77 5.71
CA GLY A 51 -10.56 -23.07 6.16
C GLY A 51 -9.59 -23.39 5.02
N GLU A 52 -9.92 -23.05 3.77
CA GLU A 52 -9.00 -23.20 2.64
C GLU A 52 -8.02 -22.01 2.58
N LEU A 53 -6.72 -22.31 2.42
CA LEU A 53 -5.67 -21.31 2.32
C LEU A 53 -5.58 -20.76 0.90
N ASN A 54 -5.74 -19.44 0.76
CA ASN A 54 -5.75 -18.73 -0.52
C ASN A 54 -4.55 -17.78 -0.71
N GLY A 55 -3.59 -17.75 0.22
CA GLY A 55 -2.40 -16.89 0.18
C GLY A 55 -1.29 -17.40 1.10
N TYR A 56 -0.36 -16.54 1.51
CA TYR A 56 0.63 -16.91 2.54
C TYR A 56 -0.01 -17.06 3.92
N VAL A 57 0.34 -18.15 4.62
CA VAL A 57 -0.25 -18.56 5.90
C VAL A 57 -0.03 -17.56 7.04
N ASP A 58 1.04 -16.77 6.97
CA ASP A 58 1.49 -15.80 7.96
C ASP A 58 1.15 -14.35 7.56
N SER A 59 0.25 -14.18 6.58
CA SER A 59 -0.06 -12.89 5.98
C SER A 59 -1.55 -12.56 6.02
N LEU A 60 -1.89 -11.32 5.63
CA LEU A 60 -3.26 -10.88 5.40
C LEU A 60 -3.40 -10.33 3.99
N PHE A 61 -4.54 -10.57 3.37
CA PHE A 61 -4.89 -9.90 2.13
C PHE A 61 -5.12 -8.40 2.37
N CYS A 62 -4.27 -7.59 1.75
CA CYS A 62 -4.25 -6.14 1.87
C CYS A 62 -4.66 -5.45 0.56
N GLU A 63 -5.35 -4.32 0.68
CA GLU A 63 -5.50 -3.34 -0.39
C GLU A 63 -4.29 -2.40 -0.39
N TYR A 64 -3.75 -2.09 -1.57
CA TYR A 64 -2.54 -1.28 -1.71
C TYR A 64 -2.86 0.02 -2.45
N HIS A 65 -2.47 1.14 -1.86
CA HIS A 65 -2.57 2.46 -2.46
C HIS A 65 -1.16 2.98 -2.72
N PHE A 66 -0.85 3.28 -3.98
CA PHE A 66 0.45 3.76 -4.43
C PHE A 66 0.33 5.23 -4.80
N TYR A 67 1.07 6.07 -4.10
CA TYR A 67 1.12 7.51 -4.33
C TYR A 67 2.45 7.86 -4.99
N ASP A 68 2.39 8.38 -6.22
CA ASP A 68 3.53 8.95 -6.93
C ASP A 68 3.71 10.41 -6.49
N LEU A 69 4.80 10.70 -5.78
CA LEU A 69 5.04 12.03 -5.22
C LEU A 69 5.48 13.05 -6.28
N THR A 70 5.98 12.59 -7.43
CA THR A 70 6.43 13.45 -8.53
C THR A 70 5.26 13.85 -9.41
N LYS A 71 4.44 12.88 -9.82
CA LYS A 71 3.30 13.08 -10.73
C LYS A 71 2.00 13.44 -10.02
N LEU A 72 1.97 13.34 -8.69
CA LEU A 72 0.76 13.49 -7.86
C LEU A 72 -0.35 12.56 -8.36
N GLN A 73 0.00 11.28 -8.56
CA GLN A 73 -0.94 10.24 -9.00
C GLN A 73 -1.16 9.22 -7.90
N LEU A 74 -2.38 8.70 -7.80
CA LEU A 74 -2.76 7.63 -6.90
C LEU A 74 -3.21 6.44 -7.73
N PHE A 75 -2.57 5.29 -7.55
CA PHE A 75 -3.08 4.02 -8.05
C PHE A 75 -3.56 3.17 -6.87
N LYS A 76 -4.78 2.65 -6.93
CA LYS A 76 -5.34 1.72 -5.94
C LYS A 76 -5.43 0.34 -6.56
N SER A 77 -4.97 -0.68 -5.84
CA SER A 77 -5.09 -2.05 -6.30
C SER A 77 -6.56 -2.46 -6.38
N ARG A 78 -6.97 -3.03 -7.53
CA ARG A 78 -8.35 -3.52 -7.72
C ARG A 78 -8.61 -4.85 -7.03
N ARG A 79 -7.56 -5.56 -6.65
CA ARG A 79 -7.60 -6.83 -5.90
C ARG A 79 -6.80 -6.66 -4.61
N PHE A 80 -6.94 -7.63 -3.71
CA PHE A 80 -6.12 -7.70 -2.52
C PHE A 80 -4.88 -8.56 -2.77
N HIS A 81 -3.79 -8.21 -2.08
CA HIS A 81 -2.50 -8.85 -2.21
C HIS A 81 -1.98 -9.22 -0.83
N ASP A 82 -1.29 -10.35 -0.74
CA ASP A 82 -0.85 -10.94 0.53
C ASP A 82 0.61 -10.65 0.86
N GLY A 83 1.32 -9.95 -0.03
CA GLY A 83 2.73 -9.61 0.17
C GLY A 83 3.19 -8.40 -0.61
N LEU A 84 4.21 -7.75 -0.07
CA LEU A 84 4.97 -6.70 -0.72
C LEU A 84 6.45 -7.10 -0.75
N TRP A 85 6.97 -7.29 -1.95
CA TRP A 85 8.34 -7.71 -2.17
C TRP A 85 9.16 -6.55 -2.72
N PHE A 86 10.30 -6.33 -2.10
CA PHE A 86 11.29 -5.38 -2.56
C PHE A 86 12.41 -6.15 -3.26
N GLY A 87 12.63 -5.86 -4.54
CA GLY A 87 13.75 -6.39 -5.30
C GLY A 87 15.10 -5.95 -4.74
N GLU A 88 16.16 -6.55 -5.25
CA GLU A 88 17.52 -6.24 -4.78
C GLU A 88 17.83 -4.74 -4.86
N GLY A 89 18.45 -4.20 -3.81
CA GLY A 89 18.82 -2.79 -3.73
C GLY A 89 17.68 -1.82 -3.36
N VAL A 90 16.43 -2.27 -3.34
CA VAL A 90 15.29 -1.45 -2.90
C VAL A 90 15.31 -1.33 -1.36
N LYS A 91 15.33 -0.09 -0.86
CA LYS A 91 15.41 0.19 0.58
C LYS A 91 14.28 1.10 1.04
N PRO A 92 13.32 0.58 1.84
CA PRO A 92 12.36 1.40 2.57
C PRO A 92 13.08 2.49 3.37
N THR A 93 12.70 3.74 3.14
CA THR A 93 13.26 4.88 3.88
C THR A 93 12.53 5.14 5.18
N ASN A 94 11.20 4.93 5.19
CA ASN A 94 10.37 5.03 6.38
C ASN A 94 9.28 3.95 6.33
N VAL A 95 8.94 3.43 7.51
CA VAL A 95 7.77 2.57 7.73
C VAL A 95 6.99 3.14 8.90
N ARG A 96 5.68 3.29 8.76
CA ARG A 96 4.79 3.78 9.81
C ARG A 96 3.58 2.88 9.94
N LEU A 97 3.25 2.52 11.16
CA LEU A 97 1.97 1.89 11.51
C LEU A 97 1.01 2.99 11.92
N PHE A 98 -0.16 3.02 11.30
CA PHE A 98 -1.19 4.00 11.59
C PHE A 98 -2.14 3.47 12.65
N LYS A 99 -2.89 4.41 13.23
CA LYS A 99 -3.83 4.14 14.32
C LYS A 99 -4.95 3.17 13.94
N ASP A 100 -5.25 3.06 12.65
CA ASP A 100 -6.24 2.14 12.07
C ASP A 100 -5.63 0.75 11.73
N GLY A 101 -4.36 0.50 12.09
CA GLY A 101 -3.64 -0.73 11.79
C GLY A 101 -3.09 -0.80 10.36
N SER A 102 -3.34 0.22 9.53
CA SER A 102 -2.74 0.29 8.19
C SER A 102 -1.25 0.61 8.26
N THR A 103 -0.50 0.17 7.25
CA THR A 103 0.95 0.37 7.18
C THR A 103 1.29 1.28 6.02
N LEU A 104 2.17 2.25 6.24
CA LEU A 104 2.68 3.14 5.21
C LEU A 104 4.18 2.92 5.06
N ILE A 105 4.63 2.74 3.83
CA ILE A 105 6.03 2.56 3.46
C ILE A 105 6.42 3.66 2.47
N GLN A 106 7.55 4.33 2.72
CA GLN A 106 8.08 5.36 1.84
C GLN A 106 9.39 4.89 1.20
N LEU A 107 9.50 5.04 -0.11
CA LEU A 107 10.72 4.75 -0.86
C LEU A 107 11.26 6.02 -1.54
N ARG A 108 12.54 5.99 -1.93
CA ARG A 108 13.15 7.02 -2.77
C ARG A 108 13.75 6.38 -4.01
N GLY A 109 13.49 6.96 -5.16
CA GLY A 109 13.91 6.45 -6.47
C GLY A 109 12.71 6.16 -7.36
N LYS A 110 13.01 5.55 -8.51
CA LYS A 110 12.03 5.16 -9.52
C LYS A 110 11.92 3.64 -9.53
N PHE A 111 10.70 3.12 -9.53
CA PHE A 111 10.44 1.70 -9.37
C PHE A 111 9.46 1.18 -10.41
N GLY A 112 9.71 -0.01 -10.93
CA GLY A 112 8.75 -0.79 -11.67
C GLY A 112 7.81 -1.50 -10.69
N ILE A 113 6.51 -1.53 -11.01
CA ILE A 113 5.50 -2.23 -10.21
C ILE A 113 5.03 -3.45 -10.99
N MET A 114 5.09 -4.63 -10.38
CA MET A 114 4.41 -5.84 -10.87
C MET A 114 3.35 -6.28 -9.86
N ILE A 115 2.14 -6.52 -10.35
CA ILE A 115 0.97 -6.82 -9.52
C ILE A 115 0.48 -8.23 -9.82
N GLY A 116 0.60 -9.13 -8.85
CA GLY A 116 0.09 -10.50 -8.88
C GLY A 116 -0.68 -10.82 -7.60
N THR A 117 -0.56 -12.04 -7.08
CA THR A 117 -1.02 -12.36 -5.71
C THR A 117 -0.27 -11.51 -4.68
N SER A 118 1.02 -11.31 -4.92
CA SER A 118 1.85 -10.33 -4.24
C SER A 118 2.19 -9.14 -5.15
N VAL A 119 2.56 -8.02 -4.54
CA VAL A 119 3.11 -6.85 -5.22
C VAL A 119 4.63 -6.93 -5.20
N HIS A 120 5.27 -6.67 -6.33
CA HIS A 120 6.73 -6.58 -6.44
C HIS A 120 7.13 -5.17 -6.88
N LEU A 121 8.16 -4.63 -6.23
CA LEU A 121 8.80 -3.37 -6.57
C LEU A 121 10.26 -3.61 -6.87
N GLU A 122 10.69 -3.20 -8.06
CA GLU A 122 12.08 -3.32 -8.51
C GLU A 122 12.62 -1.95 -8.91
N LEU A 123 13.92 -1.74 -8.74
CA LEU A 123 14.56 -0.51 -9.21
C LEU A 123 14.38 -0.40 -10.73
N PHE A 124 13.82 0.70 -11.19
CA PHE A 124 13.64 0.96 -12.60
C PHE A 124 14.86 1.70 -13.15
N GLN A 125 15.57 1.07 -14.07
CA GLN A 125 16.64 1.69 -14.84
C GLN A 125 16.09 2.05 -16.22
N ASP A 126 16.31 3.29 -16.65
CA ASP A 126 15.87 3.83 -17.94
C ASP A 126 16.65 3.22 -19.13
#